data_AF-A0A3D1SKA2-F1
#
_entry.id   AF-A0A3D1SKA2-F1
#
_cell.length_a   1.000
_cell.length_b   1.000
_cell.length_c   1.000
_cell.angle_alpha   90.00
_cell.angle_beta   90.00
_cell.angle_gamma   90.00
#
_symmetry.space_group_name_H-M   'P 1'
#
loop_
_entity.id
_entity.type
_entity.pdbx_description
1 polymer ?
#
loop_
_entity_poly.entity_id
_entity_poly.type
_entity_poly.pdbx_seq_one_letter_code
_entity_poly.pdbx_strand_id
1 'polypeptide(L)'
;MRIRMIGAPMDLGADRRGVDIGTSAIRYADINDRLRTLGHSVKDMGNLLIPQPESQPLGNPKLKYLEPIVRVSEELANIVTSILQEGEFPLILGGDHSIALGSI
;
A
#
# COMPACT_ATOMS: atom_id res chain seq x y z
N MET A 1 14.34 -15.41 -0.99
CA MET A 1 12.86 -15.55 -0.88
C MET A 1 12.19 -14.95 -2.11
N ARG A 2 10.94 -15.32 -2.42
CA ARG A 2 10.12 -14.64 -3.44
C ARG A 2 9.33 -13.51 -2.76
N ILE A 3 9.50 -12.28 -3.22
CA ILE A 3 8.88 -11.08 -2.66
C ILE A 3 7.93 -10.48 -3.68
N ARG A 4 6.69 -10.22 -3.26
CA ARG A 4 5.68 -9.48 -4.02
C ARG A 4 5.56 -8.10 -3.41
N MET A 5 6.03 -7.10 -4.14
CA MET A 5 6.00 -5.72 -3.69
C MET A 5 4.76 -5.02 -4.21
N ILE A 6 4.03 -4.32 -3.35
CA ILE A 6 2.82 -3.57 -3.69
C ILE A 6 2.92 -2.20 -3.04
N GLY A 7 2.59 -1.15 -3.79
CA GLY A 7 2.41 0.17 -3.21
C GLY A 7 0.95 0.41 -2.82
N ALA A 8 0.73 0.94 -1.63
CA ALA A 8 -0.54 1.42 -1.14
C ALA A 8 -0.37 2.91 -0.76
N PRO A 9 -0.40 3.84 -1.73
CA PRO A 9 -0.10 5.27 -1.53
C PRO A 9 -1.26 6.01 -0.82
N MET A 10 -1.65 5.53 0.36
CA MET A 10 -2.80 6.03 1.10
C MET A 10 -2.50 7.40 1.71
N ASP A 11 -3.39 8.36 1.51
CA ASP A 11 -3.28 9.76 1.99
C ASP A 11 -4.60 10.23 2.64
N LEU A 12 -5.44 9.29 3.08
CA LEU A 12 -6.82 9.57 3.53
C LEU A 12 -6.95 9.50 5.06
N GLY A 13 -6.10 8.73 5.75
CA GLY A 13 -6.24 8.45 7.19
C GLY A 13 -5.57 9.46 8.11
N ALA A 14 -4.52 10.15 7.64
CA ALA A 14 -3.67 10.98 8.50
C ALA A 14 -4.02 12.48 8.51
N ASP A 15 -4.94 12.95 7.67
CA ASP A 15 -5.24 14.39 7.46
C ASP A 15 -3.99 15.21 7.10
N ARG A 16 -2.97 14.54 6.56
CA ARG A 16 -1.68 15.10 6.13
C ARG A 16 -1.44 14.62 4.72
N ARG A 17 -1.12 15.57 3.84
CA ARG A 17 -0.85 15.27 2.43
C ARG A 17 0.61 14.91 2.18
N GLY A 18 0.83 14.16 1.11
CA GLY A 18 2.15 13.87 0.55
C GLY A 18 2.77 12.57 1.03
N VAL A 19 2.07 11.80 1.88
CA VAL A 19 2.57 10.47 2.29
C VAL A 19 2.40 9.45 1.16
N ASP A 20 1.47 9.68 0.22
CA ASP A 20 1.32 8.95 -1.04
C ASP A 20 2.63 8.86 -1.86
N ILE A 21 3.41 9.96 -1.86
CA ILE A 21 4.69 10.09 -2.55
C ILE A 21 5.74 9.10 -1.99
N GLY A 22 5.61 8.68 -0.74
CA GLY A 22 6.53 7.75 -0.07
C GLY A 22 6.74 6.46 -0.86
N THR A 23 5.67 5.91 -1.44
CA THR A 23 5.74 4.71 -2.28
C THR A 23 6.65 4.88 -3.49
N SER A 24 6.59 6.04 -4.15
CA SER A 24 7.40 6.36 -5.33
C SER A 24 8.83 6.72 -4.92
N ALA A 25 9.01 7.42 -3.80
CA ALA A 25 10.32 7.78 -3.26
C ALA A 25 11.15 6.53 -2.90
N ILE A 26 10.53 5.53 -2.27
CA ILE A 26 11.21 4.26 -1.93
C ILE A 26 11.59 3.49 -3.20
N ARG A 27 10.72 3.47 -4.21
CA ARG A 27 11.05 2.87 -5.51
C ARG A 27 12.19 3.59 -6.20
N TYR A 28 12.18 4.92 -6.17
CA TYR A 28 13.24 5.75 -6.73
C TYR A 28 14.58 5.55 -6.01
N ALA A 29 14.55 5.25 -4.71
CA ALA A 29 15.71 4.87 -3.91
C ALA A 29 16.22 3.42 -4.17
N ASP A 30 15.74 2.79 -5.25
CA ASP A 30 16.26 1.55 -5.80
C ASP A 30 16.09 0.32 -4.88
N ILE A 31 14.95 0.25 -4.20
CA ILE A 31 14.61 -0.88 -3.32
C ILE A 31 14.60 -2.24 -4.06
N ASN A 32 14.16 -2.25 -5.33
CA ASN A 32 14.06 -3.46 -6.12
C ASN A 32 15.45 -4.09 -6.33
N ASP A 33 16.43 -3.30 -6.77
CA ASP A 33 17.78 -3.82 -7.01
C ASP A 33 18.48 -4.18 -5.70
N ARG A 34 18.31 -3.38 -4.64
CA ARG A 34 18.82 -3.72 -3.30
C ARG A 34 18.32 -5.08 -2.80
N LEU A 35 17.03 -5.37 -2.93
CA LEU A 35 16.47 -6.67 -2.54
C LEU A 35 16.99 -7.80 -3.44
N ARG A 36 17.19 -7.56 -4.74
CA ARG A 36 17.80 -8.53 -5.66
C ARG A 36 19.26 -8.82 -5.30
N THR A 37 20.05 -7.81 -4.97
CA THR A 37 21.45 -7.95 -4.52
C THR A 37 21.57 -8.80 -3.25
N LEU A 38 20.57 -8.73 -2.36
CA LEU A 38 20.48 -9.59 -1.18
C LEU A 38 20.05 -11.04 -1.49
N GLY A 39 19.83 -11.39 -2.76
CA GLY A 39 19.46 -12.74 -3.19
C GLY A 39 17.97 -13.04 -3.18
N HIS A 40 17.10 -12.02 -3.14
CA HIS A 40 15.66 -12.20 -3.26
C HIS A 40 15.19 -12.11 -4.72
N SER A 41 14.15 -12.87 -5.07
CA SER A 41 13.40 -12.66 -6.31
C SER A 41 12.28 -11.69 -6.02
N VAL A 42 12.25 -10.55 -6.71
CA VAL A 42 11.27 -9.48 -6.47
C VAL A 42 10.37 -9.30 -7.69
N LYS A 43 9.06 -9.26 -7.46
CA LYS A 43 8.05 -8.86 -8.44
C LYS A 43 7.29 -7.66 -7.89
N ASP A 44 7.47 -6.51 -8.52
CA ASP A 44 6.71 -5.30 -8.22
C ASP A 44 5.36 -5.37 -8.95
N MET A 45 4.27 -5.30 -8.19
CA MET A 45 2.89 -5.35 -8.67
C MET A 45 2.32 -3.96 -8.95
N GLY A 46 3.12 -2.90 -8.77
CA GLY A 46 2.67 -1.52 -8.93
C GLY A 46 1.92 -1.00 -7.71
N ASN A 47 1.02 -0.04 -7.93
CA ASN A 47 0.25 0.60 -6.87
C ASN A 47 -1.21 0.16 -6.90
N LEU A 48 -1.80 0.02 -5.72
CA LEU A 48 -3.25 0.04 -5.58
C LEU A 48 -3.81 1.38 -6.04
N LEU A 49 -4.99 1.33 -6.63
CA LEU A 49 -5.72 2.54 -6.99
C LEU A 49 -6.38 3.11 -5.73
N ILE A 50 -5.88 4.25 -5.27
CA ILE A 50 -6.44 4.95 -4.12
C ILE A 50 -7.19 6.18 -4.60
N PRO A 51 -8.47 6.36 -4.22
CA PRO A 51 -9.22 7.54 -4.59
C PRO A 51 -8.56 8.81 -4.07
N GLN A 52 -8.56 9.86 -4.90
CA GLN A 52 -8.05 11.16 -4.47
C GLN A 52 -8.98 11.77 -3.41
N PRO A 53 -8.45 12.38 -2.33
CA PRO A 53 -9.27 12.99 -1.28
C PRO A 53 -10.31 13.99 -1.81
N GLU A 54 -9.96 14.76 -2.84
CA GLU A 54 -10.82 15.78 -3.47
C GLU A 54 -12.02 15.18 -4.21
N SER A 55 -11.92 13.90 -4.59
CA SER A 55 -12.98 13.15 -5.26
C SER A 55 -13.93 12.43 -4.30
N GLN A 56 -13.64 12.46 -2.99
CA GLN A 56 -14.34 11.68 -1.98
C GLN A 56 -15.11 12.58 -1.01
N PRO A 57 -16.34 12.20 -0.62
CA PRO A 57 -17.01 12.89 0.47
C PRO A 57 -16.25 12.65 1.78
N LEU A 58 -16.07 13.71 2.58
CA LEU A 58 -15.42 13.62 3.89
C LEU A 58 -16.12 12.59 4.81
N GLY A 59 -17.46 12.50 4.70
CA GLY A 59 -18.27 11.60 5.52
C GLY A 59 -18.31 12.04 6.99
N ASN A 60 -18.00 11.12 7.90
CA ASN A 60 -17.99 11.39 9.33
C ASN A 60 -16.73 12.19 9.71
N PRO A 61 -16.83 13.37 10.34
CA PRO A 61 -15.67 14.19 10.69
C PRO A 61 -14.70 13.53 11.69
N LYS A 62 -15.15 12.51 12.44
CA LYS A 62 -14.29 11.70 13.33
C LYS A 62 -13.69 10.48 12.64
N LEU A 63 -14.21 10.10 11.47
CA LEU A 63 -13.80 8.95 10.65
C LEU A 63 -13.81 9.37 9.18
N LYS A 64 -12.94 10.32 8.86
CA LYS A 64 -12.85 10.90 7.52
C LYS A 64 -12.55 9.80 6.51
N TYR A 65 -13.23 9.83 5.36
CA TYR A 65 -12.96 8.91 4.24
C TYR A 65 -13.06 7.41 4.62
N LEU A 66 -13.90 7.06 5.60
CA LEU A 66 -14.04 5.69 6.09
C LEU A 66 -14.31 4.68 4.95
N GLU A 67 -15.25 4.99 4.07
CA GLU A 67 -15.64 4.07 2.99
C GLU A 67 -14.48 3.77 2.01
N PRO A 68 -13.78 4.76 1.42
CA PRO A 68 -12.65 4.46 0.56
C PRO A 68 -11.47 3.81 1.32
N ILE A 69 -11.23 4.15 2.59
CA ILE A 69 -10.19 3.48 3.40
C ILE A 69 -10.50 2.00 3.58
N VAL A 70 -11.74 1.65 3.97
CA VAL A 70 -12.16 0.26 4.18
C VAL A 70 -12.06 -0.52 2.86
N ARG A 71 -12.58 0.04 1.77
CA ARG A 71 -12.54 -0.58 0.44
C ARG A 71 -11.12 -0.93 0.00
N VAL A 72 -10.19 0.02 0.10
CA VAL A 72 -8.77 -0.21 -0.26
C VAL A 72 -8.13 -1.21 0.70
N SER A 73 -8.50 -1.20 1.98
CA SER A 73 -7.97 -2.15 2.97
C SER A 73 -8.44 -3.58 2.67
N GLU A 74 -9.70 -3.77 2.28
CA GLU A 74 -10.23 -5.08 1.85
C GLU A 74 -9.53 -5.58 0.57
N GLU A 75 -9.29 -4.70 -0.40
CA GLU A 75 -8.53 -5.03 -1.61
C GLU A 75 -7.09 -5.44 -1.27
N LEU A 76 -6.41 -4.67 -0.41
CA LEU A 76 -5.06 -4.99 0.06
C LEU A 76 -5.03 -6.34 0.79
N ALA A 77 -5.98 -6.61 1.68
CA ALA A 77 -6.08 -7.87 2.41
C ALA A 77 -6.26 -9.07 1.48
N ASN A 78 -7.09 -8.95 0.44
CA ASN A 78 -7.27 -10.00 -0.56
C ASN A 78 -5.95 -10.29 -1.32
N ILE A 79 -5.23 -9.25 -1.70
CA ILE A 79 -3.95 -9.38 -2.40
C ILE A 79 -2.89 -10.02 -1.49
N VAL A 80 -2.76 -9.53 -0.26
CA VAL A 80 -1.83 -10.08 0.75
C VAL A 80 -2.13 -11.55 1.01
N THR A 81 -3.40 -11.89 1.20
CA THR A 81 -3.84 -13.28 1.38
C THR A 81 -3.45 -14.16 0.20
N SER A 82 -3.68 -13.71 -1.03
CA SER A 82 -3.29 -14.44 -2.24
C SER A 82 -1.77 -14.68 -2.31
N ILE A 83 -0.97 -13.68 -1.96
CA ILE A 83 0.50 -13.78 -1.96
C ILE A 83 0.99 -14.80 -0.93
N LEU A 84 0.42 -14.76 0.26
CA LEU A 84 0.74 -15.71 1.33
C LEU A 84 0.35 -17.14 0.93
N GLN A 85 -0.81 -17.32 0.27
CA GLN A 85 -1.24 -18.62 -0.26
C GLN A 85 -0.30 -19.15 -1.36
N GLU A 86 0.31 -18.27 -2.16
CA GLU A 86 1.36 -18.62 -3.13
C GLU A 86 2.72 -18.94 -2.46
N GLY A 87 2.84 -18.80 -1.13
CA GLY A 87 4.09 -18.99 -0.39
C GLY A 87 5.13 -17.92 -0.71
N GLU A 88 4.69 -16.72 -1.07
CA GLU A 88 5.53 -15.55 -1.33
C GLU A 88 5.42 -14.54 -0.16
N PHE A 89 6.41 -13.66 -0.03
CA PHE A 89 6.44 -12.64 1.02
C PHE A 89 5.82 -11.34 0.50
N PRO A 90 4.71 -10.85 1.08
CA PRO A 90 4.13 -9.56 0.73
C PRO A 90 4.95 -8.42 1.34
N LEU A 91 5.46 -7.51 0.51
CA LEU A 91 6.13 -6.29 0.93
C LEU A 91 5.30 -5.08 0.51
N ILE A 92 4.67 -4.42 1.49
CA ILE A 92 3.78 -3.29 1.25
C ILE A 92 4.59 -1.99 1.43
N LEU A 93 4.60 -1.15 0.41
CA LEU A 93 5.09 0.23 0.49
C LEU A 93 3.90 1.15 0.77
N GLY A 94 3.89 1.78 1.93
CA GLY A 94 2.76 2.57 2.39
C GLY A 94 2.79 4.05 2.04
N GLY A 95 1.65 4.69 2.26
CA GLY A 95 1.53 6.10 2.58
C GLY A 95 1.30 6.26 4.09
N ASP A 96 0.09 6.61 4.51
CA ASP A 96 -0.28 6.59 5.93
C ASP A 96 -0.45 5.17 6.50
N HIS A 97 -0.52 5.09 7.83
CA HIS A 97 -0.63 3.83 8.56
C HIS A 97 -2.00 3.16 8.50
N SER A 98 -3.04 3.76 7.89
CA SER A 98 -4.35 3.08 7.81
C SER A 98 -4.30 1.83 6.95
N ILE A 99 -3.31 1.71 6.05
CA ILE A 99 -3.04 0.50 5.27
C ILE A 99 -2.78 -0.73 6.14
N ALA A 100 -2.40 -0.54 7.41
CA ALA A 100 -2.19 -1.63 8.35
C ALA A 100 -3.44 -2.50 8.53
N LEU A 101 -4.63 -1.91 8.34
CA LEU A 101 -5.91 -2.63 8.36
C LEU A 101 -6.00 -3.73 7.29
N GLY A 102 -5.37 -3.52 6.13
CA GLY A 102 -5.35 -4.49 5.04
C GLY A 102 -4.12 -5.38 5.02
N SER A 103 -3.03 -5.00 5.68
CA SER A 103 -1.77 -5.77 5.66
C SER A 103 -1.64 -6.83 6.77
N ILE A 104 -2.48 -6.74 7.81
CA ILE A 104 -2.50 -7.63 9.00
C ILE A 104 -3.67 -8.59 8.88
#